data_AF-A0A7L7MHE9-F1
#
_entry.id   AF-A0A7L7MHE9-F1
#
_cell.length_a   1.000
_cell.length_b   1.000
_cell.length_c   1.000
_cell.angle_alpha   90.00
_cell.angle_beta   90.00
_cell.angle_gamma   90.00
#
_symmetry.space_group_name_H-M   'P 1'
#
loop_
_entity.id
_entity.type
_entity.pdbx_description
1 polymer ?
#
loop_
_entity_poly.entity_id
_entity_poly.type
_entity_poly.pdbx_seq_one_letter_code
_entity_poly.pdbx_strand_id
1 'polypeptide(L)'
;MLTFAVALKDKGVPVPEIAKKLTAKTGKNAGKSPSVAQLYRALADTDAATVDDGLPLRPKPVHIRRAEAPLTPEEIDLRDCLQVQPRPNTKLR
;
A
#
# COMPACT_ATOMS: atom_id res chain seq x y z
N MET A 1 19.22 0.02 -15.23
CA MET A 1 19.70 0.89 -14.12
C MET A 1 19.65 0.14 -12.80
N LEU A 2 18.49 -0.42 -12.43
CA LEU A 2 18.29 -1.07 -11.13
C LEU A 2 19.05 -2.40 -10.95
N THR A 3 19.21 -3.20 -12.01
CA THR A 3 19.92 -4.49 -11.95
C THR A 3 21.37 -4.36 -11.46
N PHE A 4 22.06 -3.27 -11.84
CA PHE A 4 23.42 -3.00 -11.38
C PHE A 4 23.45 -2.54 -9.92
N ALA A 5 22.42 -1.80 -9.48
CA ALA A 5 22.28 -1.39 -8.08
C ALA A 5 22.06 -2.60 -7.16
N VAL A 6 21.22 -3.54 -7.58
CA VAL A 6 20.96 -4.80 -6.85
C VAL A 6 22.25 -5.63 -6.75
N ALA A 7 22.96 -5.84 -7.87
CA ALA A 7 24.23 -6.58 -7.87
C ALA A 7 25.32 -5.94 -6.98
N LEU A 8 25.29 -4.62 -6.78
CA LEU A 8 26.20 -3.93 -5.85
C LEU A 8 25.75 -4.05 -4.39
N LYS A 9 24.43 -4.02 -4.12
CA LYS A 9 23.84 -4.29 -2.80
C LYS A 9 24.19 -5.71 -2.35
N ASP A 10 24.07 -6.71 -3.23
CA ASP A 10 24.38 -8.12 -2.95
C ASP A 10 25.87 -8.34 -2.65
N LYS A 11 26.74 -7.50 -3.23
CA LYS A 11 28.18 -7.48 -2.93
C LYS A 11 28.52 -6.75 -1.62
N GLY A 12 27.53 -6.21 -0.90
CA GLY A 12 27.71 -5.50 0.36
C GLY A 12 28.14 -4.04 0.22
N VAL A 13 28.02 -3.43 -0.96
CA VAL A 13 28.37 -2.01 -1.16
C VAL A 13 27.29 -1.12 -0.52
N PRO A 14 27.66 -0.11 0.28
CA PRO A 14 26.68 0.77 0.90
C PRO A 14 25.93 1.62 -0.15
N VAL A 15 24.61 1.73 0.02
CA VAL A 15 23.67 2.41 -0.89
C VAL A 15 24.11 3.84 -1.29
N PRO A 16 24.68 4.69 -0.41
CA PRO A 16 25.16 6.02 -0.80
C PRO A 16 26.29 5.99 -1.84
N GLU A 17 27.14 4.98 -1.83
CA GLU A 17 28.22 4.82 -2.82
C GLU A 17 27.69 4.31 -4.16
N ILE A 18 26.68 3.43 -4.12
CA ILE A 18 25.98 2.94 -5.29
C ILE A 18 25.32 4.11 -6.04
N ALA A 19 24.70 5.04 -5.31
CA ALA A 19 24.07 6.23 -5.88
C ALA A 19 25.05 7.10 -6.69
N LYS A 20 26.29 7.26 -6.21
CA LYS A 20 27.34 8.03 -6.91
C LYS A 20 27.80 7.37 -8.20
N LYS A 21 27.80 6.04 -8.25
CA LYS A 21 28.25 5.23 -9.40
C LYS A 21 27.15 5.02 -10.45
N LEU A 22 25.91 5.36 -10.12
CA LEU A 22 24.77 5.25 -11.02
C LEU A 22 24.49 6.58 -11.70
N THR A 23 24.17 6.51 -12.99
CA THR A 23 23.73 7.65 -13.79
C THR A 23 22.44 7.28 -14.49
N ALA A 24 21.35 7.97 -14.17
CA ALA A 24 20.06 7.68 -14.78
C ALA A 24 20.16 7.80 -16.32
N LYS A 25 19.85 6.72 -17.04
CA LYS A 25 19.93 6.70 -18.51
C LYS A 25 18.72 7.32 -19.20
N THR A 26 17.62 7.51 -18.49
CA THR A 26 16.32 7.92 -19.06
C THR A 26 15.51 8.77 -18.07
N GLY A 27 14.51 9.50 -18.56
CA GLY A 27 13.58 10.33 -17.79
C GLY A 27 14.05 11.76 -17.48
N LYS A 28 13.29 12.48 -16.65
CA LYS A 28 13.54 13.90 -16.27
C LYS A 28 14.93 14.15 -15.67
N ASN A 29 15.55 13.11 -15.09
CA ASN A 29 16.87 13.17 -14.47
C ASN A 29 17.95 12.43 -15.29
N ALA A 30 17.74 12.21 -16.59
CA ALA A 30 18.73 11.58 -17.45
C ALA A 30 20.08 12.30 -17.37
N GLY A 31 21.17 11.54 -17.28
CA GLY A 31 22.54 12.04 -17.12
C GLY A 31 22.92 12.45 -15.69
N LYS A 32 21.99 12.44 -14.72
CA LYS A 32 22.26 12.76 -13.32
C LYS A 32 22.32 11.51 -12.45
N SER A 33 23.10 11.58 -11.38
CA SER A 33 23.09 10.56 -10.33
C SER A 33 21.75 10.56 -9.60
N PRO A 34 21.12 9.39 -9.37
CA PRO A 34 19.88 9.31 -8.60
C PRO A 34 20.13 9.74 -7.15
N SER A 35 19.10 10.30 -6.52
CA SER A 35 19.17 10.57 -5.08
C SER A 35 19.18 9.26 -4.30
N VAL A 36 19.77 9.28 -3.10
CA VAL A 36 19.84 8.12 -2.20
C VAL A 36 18.43 7.61 -1.86
N ALA A 37 17.49 8.52 -1.60
CA ALA A 37 16.09 8.18 -1.32
C ALA A 37 15.40 7.48 -2.49
N GLN A 38 15.64 7.95 -3.72
CA GLN A 38 15.09 7.31 -4.92
C GLN A 38 15.65 5.91 -5.11
N LEU A 39 16.93 5.70 -4.78
CA LEU A 39 17.57 4.39 -4.84
C LEU A 39 16.98 3.42 -3.82
N TYR A 40 16.79 3.85 -2.56
CA TYR A 40 16.11 3.05 -1.54
C TYR A 40 14.69 2.66 -1.95
N ARG A 41 13.90 3.61 -2.48
CA ARG A 41 12.54 3.32 -2.96
C ARG A 41 12.55 2.26 -4.05
N ALA A 42 13.43 2.39 -5.04
CA ALA A 42 13.46 1.46 -6.16
C ALA A 42 14.02 0.07 -5.80
N LEU A 43 14.90 -0.01 -4.79
CA LEU A 43 15.34 -1.28 -4.20
C LEU A 43 14.21 -1.93 -3.37
N ALA A 44 13.45 -1.12 -2.63
CA ALA A 44 12.30 -1.62 -1.87
C ALA A 44 11.16 -2.08 -2.79
N ASP A 45 10.88 -1.38 -3.90
CA ASP A 45 9.87 -1.78 -4.87
C ASP A 45 10.21 -3.13 -5.55
N THR A 46 11.50 -3.44 -5.71
CA THR A 46 11.96 -4.73 -6.27
C THR A 46 11.83 -5.86 -5.25
N ASP A 47 12.16 -5.60 -3.98
CA ASP A 47 11.94 -6.55 -2.89
C ASP A 47 10.41 -6.76 -2.67
N ALA A 48 9.61 -5.70 -2.67
CA ALA A 48 8.16 -5.74 -2.48
C ALA A 48 7.40 -6.43 -3.64
N ALA A 49 7.89 -6.32 -4.87
CA ALA A 49 7.30 -7.05 -6.00
C ALA A 49 7.38 -8.59 -5.84
N THR A 50 8.22 -9.10 -4.94
CA THR A 50 8.27 -10.53 -4.59
C THR A 50 7.31 -10.91 -3.45
N VAL A 51 6.76 -9.92 -2.75
CA VAL A 51 5.78 -10.05 -1.66
C VAL A 51 4.44 -9.44 -2.10
N ASP A 52 3.98 -9.80 -3.31
CA ASP A 52 2.62 -9.49 -3.73
C ASP A 52 1.67 -10.51 -3.07
N ASP A 53 1.24 -10.23 -1.84
CA ASP A 53 0.25 -11.05 -1.12
C ASP A 53 -1.18 -10.91 -1.72
N GLY A 54 -1.32 -10.28 -2.90
CA GLY A 54 -2.60 -10.01 -3.56
C GLY A 54 -3.54 -9.08 -2.79
N LEU A 55 -3.10 -8.54 -1.65
CA LEU A 55 -3.91 -7.70 -0.77
C LEU A 55 -3.81 -6.24 -1.20
N PRO A 56 -4.95 -5.53 -1.34
CA PRO A 56 -4.93 -4.12 -1.70
C PRO A 56 -4.23 -3.30 -0.61
N LEU A 57 -3.19 -2.57 -1.00
CA LEU A 57 -2.40 -1.67 -0.13
C LEU A 57 -3.23 -0.57 0.56
N ARG A 58 -4.48 -0.35 0.12
CA ARG A 58 -5.40 0.61 0.70
C ARG A 58 -6.73 -0.07 1.06
N PRO A 59 -7.32 0.24 2.23
CA PRO A 59 -8.68 -0.15 2.52
C PRO A 59 -9.62 0.36 1.44
N LYS A 60 -10.53 -0.49 0.97
CA LYS A 60 -11.55 -0.09 0.00
C LYS A 60 -12.41 1.01 0.64
N PRO A 61 -12.57 2.19 0.00
CA PRO A 61 -13.40 3.25 0.57
C PRO A 61 -14.82 2.72 0.80
N VAL A 62 -15.30 2.86 2.03
CA VAL A 62 -16.66 2.46 2.40
C VAL A 62 -17.64 3.45 1.76
N HIS A 63 -18.53 2.96 0.90
CA HIS A 63 -19.62 3.78 0.38
C HIS A 63 -20.69 3.92 1.45
N ILE A 64 -20.87 5.13 2.00
CA ILE A 64 -22.02 5.44 2.84
C ILE A 64 -23.26 5.44 1.94
N ARG A 65 -24.14 4.45 2.09
CA ARG A 65 -25.40 4.41 1.35
C ARG A 65 -26.27 5.60 1.74
N ARG A 66 -26.90 6.24 0.74
CA ARG A 66 -27.97 7.22 0.95
C ARG A 66 -29.21 6.49 1.48
N ALA A 67 -29.96 7.11 2.38
CA ALA A 67 -31.10 6.51 3.08
C ALA A 67 -32.23 5.99 2.15
N GLU A 68 -32.22 6.39 0.88
CA GLU A 68 -33.25 6.08 -0.12
C GLU A 68 -32.96 4.81 -0.94
N ALA A 69 -31.79 4.17 -0.75
CA ALA A 69 -31.48 2.93 -1.45
C ALA A 69 -32.28 1.75 -0.85
N PRO A 70 -32.98 0.94 -1.68
CA PRO A 70 -33.66 -0.26 -1.19
C PRO A 70 -32.65 -1.20 -0.51
N LEU A 71 -33.00 -1.70 0.67
CA LEU A 71 -32.22 -2.71 1.37
C LEU A 71 -32.35 -4.05 0.63
N THR A 72 -31.25 -4.79 0.51
CA THR A 72 -31.34 -6.17 0.04
C THR A 72 -32.00 -7.04 1.11
N PRO A 73 -32.61 -8.19 0.75
CA PRO A 73 -33.21 -9.10 1.74
C PRO A 73 -32.24 -9.51 2.86
N GLU A 74 -30.96 -9.68 2.56
CA GLU A 74 -29.93 -10.01 3.55
C GLU A 74 -29.65 -8.84 4.51
N GLU A 75 -29.70 -7.60 4.03
CA GLU A 75 -29.56 -6.40 4.87
C GLU A 75 -30.78 -6.20 5.79
N ILE A 76 -31.98 -6.61 5.35
CA ILE A 76 -33.20 -6.59 6.16
C ILE A 76 -33.09 -7.60 7.30
N ASP A 77 -32.73 -8.84 6.99
CA ASP A 77 -32.55 -9.91 7.99
C ASP A 77 -31.48 -9.55 9.03
N LEU A 78 -30.35 -9.00 8.57
CA LEU A 78 -29.28 -8.51 9.45
C LEU A 78 -29.77 -7.39 10.37
N ARG A 79 -30.60 -6.48 9.84
CA ARG A 79 -31.16 -5.37 10.62
C ARG A 79 -32.11 -5.87 11.70
N ASP A 80 -32.93 -6.86 11.41
CA ASP A 80 -33.86 -7.45 12.37
C ASP A 80 -33.08 -8.20 13.46
N CYS A 81 -32.05 -8.96 13.09
CA CYS A 81 -31.15 -9.60 14.05
C CYS A 81 -30.47 -8.58 14.99
N LEU A 82 -29.98 -7.45 14.45
CA LEU A 82 -29.37 -6.38 15.25
C LEU A 82 -30.35 -5.66 16.18
N GLN A 83 -31.62 -5.54 15.80
CA GLN A 83 -32.66 -4.97 16.67
C GLN A 83 -32.99 -5.88 17.85
N VAL A 84 -32.89 -7.20 17.66
CA VAL A 84 -33.12 -8.20 18.71
C VAL A 84 -31.94 -8.30 19.68
N GLN A 85 -30.76 -7.79 19.31
CA GLN A 85 -29.62 -7.81 20.23
C GLN A 85 -29.86 -6.94 21.46
N PRO A 86 -29.58 -7.46 22.68
CA PRO A 86 -29.72 -6.69 23.90
C PRO A 86 -28.74 -5.51 23.88
N ARG A 87 -29.26 -4.29 23.86
CA ARG A 87 -28.43 -3.08 23.92
C ARG A 87 -27.70 -3.04 25.27
N PRO A 88 -26.36 -3.05 25.30
CA PRO A 88 -25.63 -3.15 26.57
C PRO A 88 -25.80 -1.95 27.51
N ASN A 89 -26.37 -0.82 27.04
CA ASN A 89 -26.39 0.46 27.78
C ASN A 89 -27.81 1.00 28.12
N THR A 90 -28.85 0.17 28.15
CA THR A 90 -30.22 0.64 28.49
C THR A 90 -30.49 0.87 29.99
N LYS A 91 -29.46 0.84 30.85
CA LYS A 91 -29.55 1.20 32.28
C LYS A 91 -28.57 2.32 32.64
N LEU A 92 -28.77 3.51 32.09
CA LEU A 92 -28.31 4.74 32.72
C LEU A 92 -29.52 5.64 32.81
N ARG A 93 -30.09 5.65 34.01
CA ARG A 93 -31.32 6.31 34.42
C ARG A 93 -31.04 7.76 34.77
#